data_AF-J3I156-F1
#
_entry.id   AF-J3I156-F1
#
_cell.length_a   1.000
_cell.length_b   1.000
_cell.length_c   1.000
_cell.angle_alpha   90.00
_cell.angle_beta   90.00
_cell.angle_gamma   90.00
#
_symmetry.space_group_name_H-M   'P 1'
#
loop_
_entity.id
_entity.type
_entity.pdbx_description
1 polymer ?
#
loop_
_entity_poly.entity_id
_entity_poly.type
_entity_poly.pdbx_seq_one_letter_code
_entity_poly.pdbx_strand_id
1 'polypeptide(L)'
;MKPLSQSLTELIVFTEEVVTKPARHHGLAADLRFTSLAQEIRAADRRPASEGVRCTHAGMAIVASTEGFFAGDMDPGSRWLAAIGALLPALRVEAWQQVKNEKAATQETRR
;
A
#
# COMPACT_ATOMS: atom_id res chain seq x y z
N MET A 1 -1.88 -17.07 3.21
CA MET A 1 -1.52 -15.65 3.01
C MET A 1 -2.24 -15.16 1.76
N LYS A 2 -2.87 -13.98 1.79
CA LYS A 2 -3.57 -13.44 0.62
C LYS A 2 -2.56 -12.94 -0.45
N PRO A 3 -2.95 -12.85 -1.74
CA PRO A 3 -2.08 -12.33 -2.80
C PRO A 3 -1.61 -10.89 -2.53
N LEU A 4 -0.42 -10.52 -3.02
CA LEU A 4 0.11 -9.17 -2.83
C LEU A 4 -0.75 -8.14 -3.58
N SER A 5 -1.24 -8.49 -4.77
CA SER A 5 -2.17 -7.62 -5.52
C SER A 5 -3.42 -7.26 -4.70
N GLN A 6 -3.89 -8.18 -3.86
CA GLN A 6 -5.01 -7.95 -2.95
C GLN A 6 -4.63 -6.95 -1.85
N SER A 7 -3.49 -7.14 -1.17
CA SER A 7 -2.99 -6.18 -0.18
C SER A 7 -2.79 -4.78 -0.77
N LEU A 8 -2.25 -4.67 -1.98
CA LEU A 8 -2.07 -3.38 -2.67
C LEU A 8 -3.42 -2.72 -2.99
N THR A 9 -4.42 -3.50 -3.39
CA THR A 9 -5.78 -2.99 -3.66
C THR A 9 -6.45 -2.48 -2.38
N GLU A 10 -6.33 -3.20 -1.28
CA GLU A 10 -6.84 -2.76 0.02
C GLU A 10 -6.12 -1.50 0.51
N LEU A 11 -4.79 -1.40 0.28
CA LEU A 11 -4.03 -0.19 0.57
C LEU A 11 -4.46 1.01 -0.28
N ILE A 12 -4.82 0.81 -1.56
CA ILE A 12 -5.39 1.88 -2.41
C ILE A 12 -6.66 2.43 -1.78
N VAL A 13 -7.59 1.57 -1.38
CA VAL A 13 -8.86 1.99 -0.77
C VAL A 13 -8.61 2.74 0.54
N PHE A 14 -7.73 2.22 1.41
CA PHE A 14 -7.36 2.90 2.64
C PHE A 14 -6.75 4.29 2.36
N THR A 15 -5.84 4.37 1.40
CA THR A 15 -5.18 5.60 0.98
C THR A 15 -6.19 6.62 0.46
N GLU A 16 -7.16 6.19 -0.34
CA GLU A 16 -8.26 7.04 -0.81
C GLU A 16 -9.07 7.61 0.36
N GLU A 17 -9.35 6.82 1.41
CA GLU A 17 -10.01 7.34 2.61
C GLU A 17 -9.16 8.40 3.31
N VAL A 18 -7.85 8.17 3.45
CA VAL A 18 -6.94 9.14 4.07
C VAL A 18 -6.94 10.46 3.29
N VAL A 19 -6.84 10.43 1.97
CA VAL A 19 -6.74 11.67 1.18
C VAL A 19 -8.08 12.40 1.02
N THR A 20 -9.22 11.68 1.05
CA THR A 20 -10.54 12.29 0.79
C THR A 20 -11.37 12.57 2.04
N LYS A 21 -11.03 12.02 3.20
CA LYS A 21 -11.87 12.12 4.42
C LYS A 21 -11.10 12.70 5.62
N PRO A 22 -10.77 14.01 5.64
CA PRO A 22 -10.06 14.64 6.75
C PRO A 22 -10.70 14.44 8.12
N ALA A 23 -12.03 14.51 8.19
CA ALA A 23 -12.79 14.30 9.43
C ALA A 23 -12.59 12.89 10.04
N ARG A 24 -12.06 11.92 9.27
CA ARG A 24 -11.83 10.55 9.72
C ARG A 24 -10.38 10.26 10.08
N HIS A 25 -9.43 11.19 9.91
CA HIS A 25 -8.00 10.92 10.09
C HIS A 25 -7.65 10.28 11.44
N HIS A 26 -8.21 10.82 12.53
CA HIS A 26 -7.97 10.26 13.87
C HIS A 26 -8.54 8.85 14.03
N GLY A 27 -9.71 8.58 13.45
CA GLY A 27 -10.30 7.24 13.43
C GLY A 27 -9.52 6.26 12.56
N LEU A 28 -8.96 6.73 11.44
CA LEU A 28 -8.09 5.94 10.55
C LEU A 28 -6.72 5.66 11.18
N ALA A 29 -6.18 6.58 11.98
CA ALA A 29 -4.93 6.39 12.71
C ALA A 29 -5.06 5.31 13.80
N ALA A 30 -6.23 5.19 14.43
CA ALA A 30 -6.54 4.14 15.40
C ALA A 30 -6.95 2.80 14.75
N ASP A 31 -7.10 2.76 13.42
CA ASP A 31 -7.62 1.61 12.69
C ASP A 31 -6.54 0.53 12.50
N LEU A 32 -6.77 -0.66 13.06
CA LEU A 32 -5.86 -1.81 12.94
C LEU A 32 -5.69 -2.30 11.50
N ARG A 33 -6.60 -1.95 10.57
CA ARG A 33 -6.48 -2.28 9.14
C ARG A 33 -5.17 -1.74 8.57
N PHE A 34 -4.78 -0.52 8.92
CA PHE A 34 -3.55 0.08 8.42
C PHE A 34 -2.32 -0.70 8.89
N THR A 35 -2.25 -1.01 10.19
CA THR A 35 -1.14 -1.78 10.77
C THR A 35 -1.00 -3.15 10.10
N SER A 36 -2.11 -3.84 9.85
CA SER A 36 -2.11 -5.13 9.14
C SER A 36 -1.59 -4.99 7.71
N LEU A 37 -2.11 -4.02 6.95
CA LEU A 37 -1.66 -3.76 5.57
C LEU A 37 -0.17 -3.39 5.52
N ALA A 38 0.30 -2.54 6.43
CA ALA A 38 1.70 -2.14 6.51
C ALA A 38 2.61 -3.35 6.75
N GLN A 39 2.22 -4.28 7.62
CA GLN A 39 2.98 -5.52 7.87
C GLN A 39 3.00 -6.42 6.63
N GLU A 40 1.87 -6.58 5.94
CA GLU A 40 1.79 -7.40 4.72
C GLU A 40 2.68 -6.85 3.59
N ILE A 41 2.65 -5.53 3.36
CA ILE A 41 3.49 -4.88 2.34
C ILE A 41 4.97 -5.04 2.68
N ARG A 42 5.37 -4.80 3.95
CA ARG A 42 6.75 -5.01 4.41
C ARG A 42 7.20 -6.47 4.28
N ALA A 43 6.32 -7.41 4.61
CA ALA A 43 6.62 -8.83 4.49
C ALA A 43 6.83 -9.22 3.02
N ALA A 44 6.04 -8.66 2.10
CA ALA A 44 6.22 -8.88 0.67
C ALA A 44 7.51 -8.24 0.12
N ASP A 45 7.83 -7.03 0.57
CA ASP A 45 9.05 -6.30 0.20
C ASP A 45 10.34 -6.99 0.67
N ARG A 46 10.28 -7.70 1.79
CA ARG A 46 11.43 -8.46 2.33
C ARG A 46 11.66 -9.83 1.67
N ARG A 47 10.74 -10.33 0.84
CA ARG A 47 10.93 -11.63 0.19
C ARG A 47 12.20 -11.66 -0.69
N PRO A 48 12.81 -12.82 -0.91
CA PRO A 48 13.91 -12.95 -1.86
C PRO A 48 13.48 -12.57 -3.29
N ALA A 49 14.35 -11.91 -4.05
CA ALA A 49 14.08 -11.58 -5.46
C ALA A 49 13.94 -12.84 -6.35
N SER A 50 14.46 -13.98 -5.91
CA SER A 50 14.30 -15.29 -6.57
C SER A 50 12.87 -15.82 -6.56
N GLU A 51 11.96 -15.24 -5.77
CA GLU A 51 10.54 -15.63 -5.72
C GLU A 51 9.66 -14.88 -6.75
N GLY A 52 10.26 -13.98 -7.56
CA GLY A 52 9.58 -13.28 -8.66
C GLY A 52 9.63 -11.75 -8.56
N VAL A 53 9.09 -11.10 -9.60
CA VAL A 53 9.01 -9.63 -9.68
C VAL A 53 7.95 -9.10 -8.72
N ARG A 54 8.34 -8.12 -7.90
CA ARG A 54 7.49 -7.51 -6.87
C ARG A 54 7.31 -6.03 -7.15
N CYS A 55 6.07 -5.58 -7.09
CA CYS A 55 5.71 -4.17 -7.25
C CYS A 55 5.29 -3.61 -5.89
N THR A 56 6.27 -3.23 -5.06
CA THR A 56 6.07 -2.80 -3.67
C THR A 56 6.62 -1.40 -3.36
N HIS A 57 7.26 -0.70 -4.30
CA HIS A 57 7.96 0.56 -3.99
C HIS A 57 6.99 1.66 -3.60
N ALA A 58 5.93 1.88 -4.38
CA ALA A 58 4.89 2.84 -4.04
C ALA A 58 4.11 2.40 -2.80
N GLY A 59 3.87 1.09 -2.63
CA GLY A 59 3.28 0.54 -1.41
C GLY A 59 4.09 0.88 -0.14
N MET A 60 5.39 0.64 -0.16
CA MET A 60 6.30 0.97 0.95
C MET A 60 6.36 2.47 1.22
N ALA A 61 6.40 3.30 0.17
CA ALA A 61 6.42 4.75 0.29
C ALA A 61 5.12 5.29 0.90
N ILE A 62 3.96 4.75 0.53
CA ILE A 62 2.68 5.10 1.14
C ILE A 62 2.63 4.68 2.60
N VAL A 63 3.07 3.47 2.94
CA VAL A 63 3.14 3.01 4.34
C VAL A 63 3.98 3.98 5.18
N ALA A 64 5.20 4.31 4.75
CA ALA A 64 6.08 5.23 5.46
C ALA A 64 5.48 6.64 5.59
N SER A 65 4.89 7.16 4.51
CA SER A 65 4.28 8.50 4.52
C SER A 65 3.05 8.56 5.44
N THR A 66 2.25 7.49 5.46
CA THR A 66 1.05 7.38 6.29
C THR A 66 1.40 7.26 7.77
N GLU A 67 2.44 6.49 8.12
CA GLU A 67 2.98 6.47 9.49
C GLU A 67 3.50 7.84 9.91
N GLY A 68 4.25 8.53 9.04
CA GLY A 68 4.70 9.89 9.31
C GLY A 68 3.55 10.89 9.47
N PHE A 69 2.46 10.72 8.72
CA PHE A 69 1.26 11.53 8.84
C PHE A 69 0.53 11.29 10.17
N PHE A 70 0.30 10.02 10.54
CA PHE A 70 -0.39 9.64 11.78
C PHE A 70 0.43 9.86 13.04
N ALA A 71 1.77 9.88 12.95
CA ALA A 71 2.64 10.22 14.08
C ALA A 71 2.70 11.73 14.38
N GLY A 72 2.21 12.58 13.46
CA GLY A 72 2.12 14.03 13.66
C GLY A 72 0.70 14.51 13.96
N ASP A 73 0.47 15.82 13.79
CA ASP A 73 -0.83 16.45 14.08
C ASP A 73 -1.92 16.13 13.04
N MET A 74 -1.62 15.30 12.03
CA MET A 74 -2.52 14.97 10.92
C MET A 74 -3.08 16.21 10.19
N ASP A 75 -2.27 17.28 10.10
CA ASP A 75 -2.66 18.54 9.45
C ASP A 75 -2.96 18.34 7.96
N PRO A 76 -4.08 18.87 7.42
CA PRO A 76 -4.38 18.81 5.99
C PRO A 76 -3.33 19.47 5.08
N GLY A 77 -2.52 20.41 5.60
CA GLY A 77 -1.39 21.01 4.90
C GLY A 77 -0.08 20.21 4.96
N SER A 78 -0.10 19.05 5.63
CA SER A 78 1.10 18.24 5.86
C SER A 78 1.74 17.74 4.56
N ARG A 79 3.08 17.85 4.48
CA ARG A 79 3.88 17.25 3.41
C ARG A 79 3.64 15.75 3.27
N TRP A 80 3.30 15.07 4.37
CA TRP A 80 3.01 13.64 4.36
C TRP A 80 1.71 13.35 3.62
N LEU A 81 0.65 14.13 3.88
CA LEU A 81 -0.62 13.98 3.17
C LEU A 81 -0.48 14.27 1.67
N ALA A 82 0.30 15.30 1.32
CA ALA A 82 0.64 15.60 -0.07
C ALA A 82 1.39 14.43 -0.74
N ALA A 83 2.38 13.85 -0.07
CA ALA A 83 3.11 12.69 -0.57
C ALA A 83 2.21 11.45 -0.76
N ILE A 84 1.32 11.17 0.20
CA ILE A 84 0.34 10.09 0.12
C ILE A 84 -0.54 10.25 -1.13
N GLY A 85 -1.08 11.45 -1.36
CA GLY A 85 -1.88 11.76 -2.55
C GLY A 85 -1.10 11.62 -3.86
N ALA A 86 0.16 12.07 -3.89
CA ALA A 86 1.02 11.99 -5.07
C ALA A 86 1.43 10.55 -5.43
N LEU A 87 1.54 9.66 -4.44
CA LEU A 87 1.93 8.25 -4.64
C LEU A 87 0.77 7.35 -5.06
N LEU A 88 -0.48 7.76 -4.85
CA LEU A 88 -1.66 6.94 -5.13
C LEU A 88 -1.74 6.44 -6.59
N PRO A 89 -1.46 7.25 -7.64
CA PRO A 89 -1.40 6.75 -9.01
C PRO A 89 -0.33 5.69 -9.23
N ALA A 90 0.85 5.86 -8.63
CA ALA A 90 1.94 4.88 -8.72
C ALA A 90 1.54 3.55 -8.05
N LEU A 91 0.89 3.62 -6.90
CA LEU A 91 0.36 2.42 -6.21
C LEU A 91 -0.66 1.67 -7.07
N ARG A 92 -1.54 2.37 -7.77
CA ARG A 92 -2.50 1.74 -8.71
C ARG A 92 -1.79 1.01 -9.85
N VAL A 93 -0.72 1.60 -10.39
CA VAL A 93 0.11 0.95 -11.44
C VAL A 93 0.80 -0.30 -10.88
N GLU A 94 1.37 -0.22 -9.69
CA GLU A 94 2.00 -1.36 -9.02
C GLU A 94 1.02 -2.50 -8.75
N ALA A 95 -0.17 -2.18 -8.23
CA ALA A 95 -1.22 -3.16 -8.00
C ALA A 95 -1.61 -3.91 -9.29
N TRP A 96 -1.80 -3.18 -10.40
CA TRP A 96 -2.09 -3.77 -11.70
C TRP A 96 -0.95 -4.65 -12.22
N GLN A 97 0.30 -4.18 -12.12
CA GLN A 97 1.44 -4.98 -12.56
C GLN A 97 1.61 -6.24 -11.70
N GLN A 98 1.33 -6.15 -10.40
CA GLN A 98 1.37 -7.32 -9.52
C GLN A 98 0.30 -8.36 -9.88
N VAL A 99 -0.91 -7.95 -10.25
CA VAL A 99 -1.94 -8.87 -10.78
C VAL A 99 -1.40 -9.64 -11.99
N LYS A 100 -0.69 -8.97 -12.90
CA LYS A 100 -0.09 -9.63 -14.07
C LYS A 100 0.99 -10.62 -13.67
N ASN A 101 1.87 -10.25 -12.74
CA ASN A 101 2.94 -11.12 -12.26
C ASN A 101 2.36 -12.40 -11.62
N GLU A 102 1.33 -12.27 -10.78
CA GLU A 102 0.68 -13.41 -10.12
C GLU A 102 -0.05 -14.32 -11.12
N LYS A 103 -0.68 -13.75 -12.15
CA LYS A 103 -1.28 -14.53 -13.24
C LYS A 103 -0.23 -15.31 -14.04
N ALA A 104 0.91 -14.70 -14.35
CA ALA A 104 1.99 -15.36 -15.08
C ALA A 104 2.57 -16.55 -14.28
N ALA A 105 2.87 -16.35 -12.99
CA ALA A 105 3.36 -17.41 -12.12
C ALA A 105 2.38 -18.60 -12.01
N THR A 106 1.08 -18.31 -11.94
CA THR A 106 0.04 -19.35 -11.91
C THR A 106 -0.01 -20.16 -13.21
N GLN A 107 0.26 -19.54 -14.35
CA GLN A 107 0.29 -20.22 -15.65
C GLN A 107 1.55 -21.08 -15.81
N GLU A 108 2.70 -20.64 -15.30
CA GLU A 108 3.94 -21.42 -15.29
C GLU A 108 3.82 -22.68 -14.44
N THR A 109 3.17 -22.60 -13.27
CA THR A 109 2.99 -23.77 -12.38
C THR A 109 2.03 -24.82 -12.96
N ARG A 110 1.20 -24.45 -13.95
CA ARG A 110 0.24 -25.35 -14.61
C ARG A 110 0.82 -26.08 -15.84
N ARG A 111 2.00 -25.70 -16.32
CA ARG A 111 2.69 -26.32 -17.46
C ARG A 111 3.67 -27.38 -16.97
#